data_AF-A0A6G0U129-F1
#
_entry.id   AF-A0A6G0U129-F1
#
_cell.length_a   1.000
_cell.length_b   1.000
_cell.length_c   1.000
_cell.angle_alpha   90.00
_cell.angle_beta   90.00
_cell.angle_gamma   90.00
#
_symmetry.space_group_name_H-M   'P 1'
#
loop_
_entity.id
_entity.type
_entity.pdbx_description
1 polymer ?
#
loop_
_entity_poly.entity_id
_entity_poly.type
_entity_poly.pdbx_seq_one_letter_code
_entity_poly.pdbx_strand_id
1 'polypeptide(L)'
;MKRAWRDILRQWKNTKTGSCYTTLQKDMFPRLLTQLMDKIELNKVENLKAGFKEAGIHPVNKDKLLEQLAEHKSSMLDNDLIGKAFLDQIQNERQDFIGLAGKPKKKKLQVQPGDSISIEDLRKSRKNPGPSTLKPTPNKKKVQVLSSSSSESDSVDFDTVSDSDNLDDGSDSEDVNKLV
;
A
#
# COMPACT_ATOMS: atom_id res chain seq x y z
N MET A 1 4.89 11.16 -14.96
CA MET A 1 3.84 11.06 -16.00
C MET A 1 2.51 10.43 -15.53
N LYS A 2 2.49 9.15 -15.07
CA LYS A 2 1.25 8.41 -14.73
C LYS A 2 0.31 9.12 -13.74
N ARG A 3 0.87 9.80 -12.73
CA ARG A 3 0.08 10.57 -11.74
C ARG A 3 -0.66 11.75 -12.39
N ALA A 4 0.04 12.54 -13.18
CA ALA A 4 -0.54 13.67 -13.92
C ALA A 4 -1.67 13.23 -14.85
N TRP A 5 -1.52 12.09 -15.53
CA TRP A 5 -2.58 11.53 -16.38
C TRP A 5 -3.83 11.15 -15.58
N ARG A 6 -3.65 10.47 -14.44
CA ARG A 6 -4.79 10.14 -13.57
C ARG A 6 -5.50 11.38 -13.05
N ASP A 7 -4.76 12.45 -12.75
CA ASP A 7 -5.36 13.70 -12.28
C ASP A 7 -6.18 14.38 -13.37
N ILE A 8 -5.68 14.41 -14.62
CA ILE A 8 -6.42 14.92 -15.79
C ILE A 8 -7.70 14.12 -16.01
N LEU A 9 -7.62 12.79 -15.98
CA LEU A 9 -8.80 11.93 -16.12
C LEU A 9 -9.83 12.13 -14.99
N ARG A 10 -9.37 12.34 -13.75
CA ARG A 10 -10.24 12.66 -12.61
C ARG A 10 -10.93 14.01 -12.82
N GLN A 11 -10.19 15.04 -13.25
CA GLN A 11 -10.75 16.37 -13.55
C GLN A 11 -11.80 16.28 -14.66
N TRP A 12 -11.52 15.54 -15.72
CA TRP A 12 -12.47 15.31 -16.80
C TRP A 12 -13.74 14.61 -16.29
N LYS A 13 -13.60 13.54 -15.48
CA LYS A 13 -14.74 12.81 -14.92
C LYS A 13 -15.63 13.64 -13.99
N ASN A 14 -15.07 14.68 -13.36
CA ASN A 14 -15.81 15.63 -12.52
C ASN A 14 -16.58 16.69 -13.33
N THR A 15 -16.37 16.78 -14.65
CA THR A 15 -17.08 17.73 -15.52
C THR A 15 -18.49 17.21 -15.84
N LYS A 16 -19.46 18.11 -16.11
CA LYS A 16 -20.83 17.72 -16.51
C LYS A 16 -20.86 16.67 -17.61
N THR A 17 -20.05 16.87 -18.65
CA THR A 17 -19.93 15.91 -19.77
C THR A 17 -19.30 14.60 -19.31
N GLY A 18 -18.14 14.64 -18.64
CA GLY A 18 -17.41 13.44 -18.23
C GLY A 18 -18.09 12.61 -17.14
N SER A 19 -18.96 13.22 -16.33
CA SER A 19 -19.75 12.50 -15.31
C SER A 19 -20.85 11.65 -15.92
N CYS A 20 -21.32 11.96 -17.13
CA CYS A 20 -22.36 11.21 -17.83
C CYS A 20 -21.82 9.97 -18.57
N TYR A 21 -20.50 9.88 -18.77
CA TYR A 21 -19.88 8.79 -19.51
C TYR A 21 -19.07 7.87 -18.60
N THR A 22 -19.22 6.56 -18.78
CA THR A 22 -18.48 5.54 -18.03
C THR A 22 -17.05 5.39 -18.56
N THR A 23 -16.89 5.57 -19.88
CA THR A 23 -15.65 5.45 -20.63
C THR A 23 -15.28 6.79 -21.28
N LEU A 24 -13.99 6.96 -21.58
CA LEU A 24 -13.52 8.14 -22.28
C LEU A 24 -13.92 8.05 -23.76
N GLN A 25 -14.60 9.09 -24.26
CA GLN A 25 -14.95 9.19 -25.68
C GLN A 25 -13.70 9.40 -26.55
N LYS A 26 -13.69 8.81 -27.75
CA LYS A 26 -12.55 8.88 -28.69
C LYS A 26 -12.17 10.32 -29.05
N ASP A 27 -13.15 11.21 -29.19
CA ASP A 27 -12.92 12.61 -29.59
C ASP A 27 -12.27 13.46 -28.47
N MET A 28 -12.46 13.04 -27.21
CA MET A 28 -11.89 13.73 -26.05
C MET A 28 -10.46 13.28 -25.76
N PHE A 29 -10.07 12.08 -26.20
CA PHE A 29 -8.75 11.53 -25.92
C PHE A 29 -7.60 12.41 -26.45
N PRO A 30 -7.59 12.88 -27.71
CA PRO A 30 -6.52 13.74 -28.21
C PRO A 30 -6.36 15.02 -27.39
N ARG A 31 -7.49 15.64 -26.98
CA ARG A 31 -7.50 16.88 -26.20
C ARG A 31 -6.88 16.68 -24.82
N LEU A 32 -7.28 15.62 -24.12
CA LEU A 32 -6.71 15.30 -22.81
C LEU A 32 -5.24 14.91 -22.92
N LEU A 33 -4.84 14.25 -24.01
CA LEU A 33 -3.46 13.88 -24.26
C LEU A 33 -2.58 15.12 -24.49
N THR A 34 -3.04 16.11 -25.26
CA THR A 34 -2.33 17.40 -25.41
C THR A 34 -2.14 18.07 -24.05
N GLN A 35 -3.19 18.14 -23.24
CA GLN A 35 -3.12 18.69 -21.88
C GLN A 35 -2.11 17.94 -20.99
N LEU A 36 -1.97 16.62 -21.16
CA LEU A 36 -0.93 15.86 -20.48
C LEU A 36 0.46 16.28 -20.95
N MET A 37 0.67 16.41 -22.26
CA MET A 37 1.97 16.78 -22.84
C MET A 37 2.43 18.15 -22.33
N ASP A 38 1.55 19.15 -22.30
CA ASP A 38 1.86 20.48 -21.77
C ASP A 38 2.24 20.41 -20.28
N LYS A 39 1.53 19.61 -19.49
CA LYS A 39 1.78 19.47 -18.05
C LYS A 39 3.08 18.75 -17.73
N ILE A 40 3.54 17.85 -18.60
CA ILE A 40 4.80 17.12 -18.40
C ILE A 40 5.99 17.80 -19.04
N GLU A 41 5.80 18.82 -19.88
CA GLU A 41 6.86 19.51 -20.61
C GLU A 41 7.93 20.07 -19.66
N LEU A 42 7.50 20.70 -18.56
CA LEU A 42 8.36 21.22 -17.49
C LEU A 42 9.24 20.12 -16.87
N ASN A 43 8.71 18.91 -16.71
CA ASN A 43 9.40 17.79 -16.07
C ASN A 43 9.90 16.75 -17.09
N LYS A 44 9.91 17.08 -18.39
CA LYS A 44 10.22 16.13 -19.46
C LYS A 44 11.63 15.59 -19.33
N VAL A 45 12.59 16.46 -19.04
CA VAL A 45 14.01 16.11 -18.85
C VAL A 45 14.20 15.18 -17.66
N GLU A 46 13.54 15.45 -16.53
CA GLU A 46 13.64 14.62 -15.34
C GLU A 46 12.98 13.25 -15.52
N ASN A 47 11.79 13.21 -16.13
CA ASN A 47 11.12 11.96 -16.47
C ASN A 47 11.97 11.10 -17.40
N LEU A 48 12.64 11.74 -18.37
CA LEU A 48 13.54 11.05 -19.30
C LEU A 48 14.77 10.50 -18.58
N LYS A 49 15.44 11.31 -17.75
CA LYS A 49 16.56 10.87 -16.91
C LYS A 49 16.17 9.73 -15.97
N ALA A 50 14.99 9.79 -15.37
CA ALA A 50 14.46 8.74 -14.51
C ALA A 50 14.18 7.45 -15.28
N GLY A 51 13.64 7.54 -16.50
CA GLY A 51 13.43 6.38 -17.38
C GLY A 51 14.75 5.72 -17.79
N PHE A 52 15.75 6.51 -18.17
CA PHE A 52 17.10 6.01 -18.46
C PHE A 52 17.76 5.34 -17.25
N LYS A 53 17.58 5.93 -16.06
CA LYS A 53 18.05 5.33 -14.81
C LYS A 53 17.38 3.98 -14.52
N GLU A 54 16.07 3.88 -14.68
CA GLU A 54 15.31 2.65 -14.45
C GLU A 54 15.67 1.55 -15.45
N ALA A 55 15.89 1.91 -16.71
CA ALA A 55 16.37 1.00 -17.76
C ALA A 55 17.84 0.58 -17.58
N GLY A 56 18.52 1.10 -16.55
CA GLY A 56 19.95 0.87 -16.31
C GLY A 56 20.89 1.61 -17.27
N ILE A 57 20.36 2.33 -18.25
CA ILE A 57 21.11 3.13 -19.24
C ILE A 57 21.46 4.49 -18.62
N HIS A 58 22.31 4.48 -17.60
CA HIS A 58 22.82 5.70 -16.98
C HIS A 58 24.33 5.58 -16.76
N PRO A 59 25.10 6.67 -16.93
CA PRO A 59 26.52 6.66 -16.59
C PRO A 59 26.70 6.27 -15.13
N VAL A 60 27.59 5.31 -14.88
CA VAL A 60 27.94 4.88 -13.53
C VAL A 60 28.48 6.09 -12.76
N ASN A 61 27.73 6.54 -11.76
CA ASN A 61 28.15 7.65 -10.92
C ASN A 61 29.17 7.14 -9.90
N LYS A 62 30.46 7.30 -10.25
CA LYS A 62 31.60 6.88 -9.44
C LYS A 62 31.58 7.54 -8.06
N ASP A 63 31.16 8.79 -7.95
CA ASP A 63 31.16 9.53 -6.69
C ASP A 63 30.16 8.96 -5.69
N LYS A 64 28.94 8.60 -6.14
CA LYS A 64 27.97 7.89 -5.30
C LYS A 64 28.44 6.50 -4.89
N LEU A 65 29.12 5.81 -5.80
CA LEU A 65 29.69 4.50 -5.52
C LEU A 65 30.83 4.61 -4.50
N LEU A 66 31.67 5.64 -4.60
CA LEU A 66 32.72 5.95 -3.63
C LEU A 66 32.17 6.38 -2.26
N GLU A 67 31.05 7.12 -2.23
CA GLU A 67 30.34 7.47 -0.99
C GLU A 67 29.76 6.21 -0.29
N GLN A 68 29.32 5.22 -1.07
CA GLN A 68 28.87 3.93 -0.53
C GLN A 68 30.03 3.02 -0.12
N LEU A 69 31.14 3.06 -0.86
CA LEU A 69 32.37 2.35 -0.54
C LEU A 69 33.17 2.99 0.58
N ALA A 70 32.81 4.21 1.02
CA ALA A 70 33.54 4.91 2.05
C ALA A 70 33.59 4.09 3.34
N GLU A 71 34.71 3.38 3.50
CA GLU A 71 35.29 2.81 4.72
C GLU A 71 35.45 3.85 5.86
N HIS A 72 35.03 5.10 5.61
CA HIS A 72 35.23 6.28 6.45
C HIS A 72 34.00 6.72 7.25
N LYS A 73 32.94 5.90 7.34
CA LYS A 73 31.82 6.16 8.28
C LYS A 73 32.21 5.92 9.74
N SER A 74 33.35 5.28 10.01
CA SER A 74 33.90 5.12 11.36
C SER A 74 34.34 6.44 11.99
N SER A 75 34.67 7.47 11.19
CA SER A 75 35.15 8.76 11.70
C SER A 75 34.04 9.78 12.00
N MET A 76 32.83 9.58 11.46
CA MET A 76 31.69 10.50 11.64
C MET A 76 30.75 10.05 12.77
N LEU A 77 30.84 8.79 13.18
CA LEU A 77 30.10 8.27 14.31
C LEU A 77 30.91 8.50 15.59
N ASP A 78 30.43 9.38 16.47
CA ASP A 78 30.96 9.54 17.81
C ASP A 78 30.70 8.25 18.60
N ASN A 79 31.67 7.32 18.53
CA ASN A 79 31.63 6.04 19.22
C ASN A 79 31.38 6.21 20.73
N ASP A 80 31.82 7.34 21.30
CA ASP A 80 31.57 7.70 22.69
C ASP A 80 30.10 8.04 22.97
N LEU A 81 29.42 8.73 22.04
CA LEU A 81 27.99 9.03 22.18
C LEU A 81 27.15 7.76 22.06
N ILE A 82 27.52 6.88 21.12
CA ILE A 82 26.87 5.58 20.91
C ILE A 82 27.09 4.68 22.12
N GLY A 83 28.32 4.61 22.64
CA GLY A 83 28.66 3.86 23.83
C GLY A 83 27.88 4.32 25.07
N LYS A 84 27.73 5.64 25.26
CA LYS A 84 26.93 6.21 26.36
C LYS A 84 25.45 5.89 26.23
N ALA A 85 24.86 6.06 25.05
CA ALA A 85 23.45 5.74 24.81
C ALA A 85 23.15 4.25 25.03
N PHE A 86 24.07 3.38 24.60
CA PHE A 86 23.96 1.93 24.80
C PHE A 86 24.08 1.53 26.28
N LEU A 87 25.02 2.13 27.01
CA LEU A 87 25.17 1.91 28.45
C LEU A 87 23.92 2.34 29.22
N ASP A 88 23.35 3.50 28.87
CA ASP A 88 22.13 4.02 29.50
C ASP A 88 20.94 3.09 29.26
N GLN A 89 20.79 2.58 28.02
CA GLN A 89 19.76 1.58 27.72
C GLN A 89 19.91 0.30 28.56
N ILE A 90 21.12 -0.25 28.65
CA ILE A 90 21.37 -1.46 29.46
C ILE A 90 21.09 -1.20 30.94
N GLN A 91 21.45 -0.02 31.46
CA GLN A 91 21.18 0.33 32.84
C GLN A 91 19.68 0.46 33.12
N ASN A 92 18.93 1.06 32.20
CA ASN A 92 17.47 1.16 32.28
C ASN A 92 16.81 -0.23 32.27
N GLU A 93 17.23 -1.12 31.36
CA GLU A 93 16.74 -2.50 31.34
C GLU A 93 17.06 -3.24 32.64
N ARG A 94 18.28 -3.09 33.18
CA ARG A 94 18.65 -3.68 34.49
C ARG A 94 17.77 -3.16 35.62
N GLN A 95 17.45 -1.88 35.65
CA GLN A 95 16.55 -1.32 36.66
C GLN A 95 15.13 -1.86 36.51
N ASP A 96 14.64 -2.05 35.29
CA ASP A 96 13.33 -2.69 35.03
C ASP A 96 13.29 -4.15 35.50
N PHE A 97 14.42 -4.87 35.39
CA PHE A 97 14.52 -6.27 35.83
C PHE A 97 14.79 -6.44 37.34
N ILE A 98 15.51 -5.51 37.98
CA ILE A 98 15.93 -5.61 39.39
C ILE A 98 14.99 -4.81 40.32
N GLY A 99 14.35 -3.74 39.84
CA GLY A 99 13.73 -2.72 40.69
C GLY A 99 12.20 -2.68 40.76
N LEU A 100 11.46 -3.42 39.94
CA LEU A 100 9.99 -3.35 39.94
C LEU A 100 9.37 -4.74 40.04
N ALA A 101 8.65 -4.98 41.14
CA ALA A 101 7.68 -6.06 41.24
C ALA A 101 6.86 -6.10 39.94
N GLY A 102 6.96 -7.22 39.22
CA GLY A 102 6.50 -7.34 37.83
C GLY A 102 5.12 -6.73 37.60
N LYS A 103 4.95 -6.09 36.44
CA LYS A 103 3.71 -5.38 36.03
C LYS A 103 2.47 -6.18 36.49
N PRO A 104 1.52 -5.56 37.23
CA PRO A 104 0.38 -6.28 37.77
C PRO A 104 -0.39 -6.93 36.62
N LYS A 105 -0.54 -8.26 36.69
CA LYS A 105 -1.24 -9.05 35.66
C LYS A 105 -2.66 -8.50 35.49
N LYS A 106 -3.05 -8.23 34.25
CA LYS A 106 -4.41 -7.78 33.92
C LYS A 106 -5.42 -8.86 34.33
N LYS A 107 -6.42 -8.50 35.14
CA LYS A 107 -7.51 -9.40 35.53
C LYS A 107 -8.46 -9.58 34.34
N LYS A 108 -8.85 -10.82 34.04
CA LYS A 108 -9.79 -11.14 32.96
C LYS A 108 -11.20 -10.71 33.35
N LEU A 109 -11.97 -10.19 32.40
CA LEU A 109 -13.39 -9.91 32.58
C LEU A 109 -14.15 -11.24 32.47
N GLN A 110 -14.91 -11.60 33.50
CA GLN A 110 -15.74 -12.79 33.46
C GLN A 110 -17.03 -12.46 32.70
N VAL A 111 -17.22 -13.08 31.54
CA VAL A 111 -18.38 -12.88 30.66
C VAL A 111 -19.01 -14.24 30.37
N GLN A 112 -20.33 -14.34 30.42
CA GLN A 112 -21.02 -15.60 30.13
C GLN A 112 -21.17 -15.79 28.62
N PRO A 113 -21.24 -17.04 28.12
CA PRO A 113 -21.46 -17.32 26.72
C PRO A 113 -22.76 -16.68 26.22
N GLY A 114 -22.69 -15.89 25.15
CA GLY A 114 -23.85 -15.20 24.56
C GLY A 114 -24.03 -13.74 24.99
N ASP A 115 -23.26 -13.26 25.97
CA ASP A 115 -23.29 -11.85 26.36
C ASP A 115 -22.40 -10.98 25.45
N SER A 116 -22.92 -9.82 25.05
CA SER A 116 -22.15 -8.82 24.29
C SER A 116 -21.51 -7.78 25.23
N ILE A 117 -20.30 -7.34 24.92
CA ILE A 117 -19.52 -6.42 25.76
C ILE A 117 -19.51 -5.02 25.11
N SER A 118 -20.01 -4.01 25.85
CA SER A 118 -19.96 -2.61 25.40
C SER A 118 -18.70 -1.88 25.87
N ILE A 119 -18.38 -0.74 25.25
CA ILE A 119 -17.20 0.08 25.61
C ILE A 119 -17.38 0.68 27.02
N GLU A 120 -18.63 0.93 27.40
CA GLU A 120 -19.05 1.43 28.70
C GLU A 120 -18.75 0.41 29.81
N ASP A 121 -18.96 -0.89 29.55
CA ASP A 121 -18.66 -1.98 30.49
C ASP A 121 -17.15 -2.10 30.77
N LEU A 122 -16.33 -1.94 29.73
CA LEU A 122 -14.86 -1.92 29.84
C LEU A 122 -14.34 -0.72 30.64
N ARG A 123 -15.08 0.39 30.64
CA ARG A 123 -14.75 1.58 31.44
C ARG A 123 -15.21 1.41 32.89
N LYS A 124 -16.34 0.76 33.12
CA LYS A 124 -16.88 0.48 34.46
C LYS A 124 -16.03 -0.52 35.24
N SER A 125 -15.55 -1.58 34.58
CA SER A 125 -14.62 -2.57 35.16
C SER A 125 -13.29 -1.94 35.62
N ARG A 126 -12.79 -0.92 34.91
CA ARG A 126 -11.56 -0.20 35.27
C ARG A 126 -11.72 0.73 36.47
N LYS A 127 -12.93 1.25 36.72
CA LYS A 127 -13.18 2.24 37.78
C LYS A 127 -13.52 1.61 39.14
N ASN A 128 -14.09 0.40 39.17
CA ASN A 128 -14.49 -0.28 40.41
C ASN A 128 -13.93 -1.71 40.46
N PRO A 129 -12.77 -1.94 41.13
CA PRO A 129 -12.22 -3.27 41.31
C PRO A 129 -12.88 -3.95 42.54
N GLY A 130 -14.15 -4.37 42.40
CA GLY A 130 -14.88 -5.11 43.45
C GLY A 130 -15.87 -6.11 42.86
N PRO A 131 -16.15 -7.24 43.53
CA PRO A 131 -16.89 -8.35 42.95
C PRO A 131 -18.38 -8.00 42.82
N SER A 132 -18.87 -7.88 41.58
CA SER A 132 -20.28 -7.62 41.28
C SER A 132 -21.08 -8.91 41.42
N THR A 133 -21.72 -9.10 42.58
CA THR A 133 -22.75 -10.13 42.82
C THR A 133 -24.11 -9.64 42.31
N LEU A 134 -24.44 -9.90 41.05
CA LEU A 134 -25.81 -9.73 40.55
C LEU A 134 -26.25 -11.04 39.87
N LYS A 135 -27.29 -11.66 40.43
CA LYS A 135 -27.89 -12.92 39.96
C LYS A 135 -28.76 -12.65 38.72
N PRO A 136 -28.79 -13.53 37.69
CA PRO A 136 -29.65 -13.35 36.52
C PRO A 136 -31.05 -13.96 36.73
N THR A 137 -32.09 -13.26 36.30
CA THR A 137 -33.48 -13.73 36.18
C THR A 137 -33.79 -14.22 34.75
N PRO A 138 -34.59 -15.28 34.54
CA PRO A 138 -34.81 -15.89 33.23
C PRO A 138 -36.13 -15.46 32.56
N ASN A 139 -36.14 -15.36 31.21
CA ASN A 139 -37.29 -15.57 30.29
C ASN A 139 -36.85 -15.18 28.85
N LYS A 140 -37.27 -15.75 27.72
CA LYS A 140 -38.01 -16.96 27.30
C LYS A 140 -37.65 -17.17 25.81
N LYS A 141 -37.50 -18.43 25.37
CA LYS A 141 -37.11 -18.82 24.00
C LYS A 141 -38.26 -18.63 22.99
N LYS A 142 -37.94 -18.23 21.75
CA LYS A 142 -38.77 -18.51 20.56
C LYS A 142 -37.90 -19.14 19.46
N VAL A 143 -38.32 -20.31 19.01
CA VAL A 143 -37.70 -21.17 17.98
C VAL A 143 -38.53 -21.04 16.69
N GLN A 144 -37.87 -20.94 15.53
CA GLN A 144 -38.38 -21.34 14.20
C GLN A 144 -37.15 -21.40 13.26
N VAL A 145 -36.57 -22.58 13.01
CA VAL A 145 -36.84 -23.61 11.98
C VAL A 145 -36.16 -23.32 10.62
N LEU A 146 -35.43 -24.35 10.17
CA LEU A 146 -34.54 -24.47 9.00
C LEU A 146 -35.29 -24.80 7.68
N SER A 147 -34.71 -24.39 6.55
CA SER A 147 -34.56 -25.17 5.28
C SER A 147 -33.65 -24.38 4.31
N SER A 148 -32.46 -24.89 3.92
CA SER A 148 -32.19 -25.76 2.74
C SER A 148 -32.60 -25.08 1.42
N SER A 149 -31.72 -24.67 0.49
CA SER A 149 -30.77 -25.43 -0.35
C SER A 149 -31.13 -25.13 -1.82
N SER A 150 -30.24 -24.49 -2.59
CA SER A 150 -30.03 -24.80 -4.02
C SER A 150 -28.71 -24.21 -4.45
N SER A 151 -27.91 -25.06 -5.09
CA SER A 151 -26.57 -24.82 -5.58
C SER A 151 -26.67 -24.92 -7.09
N GLU A 152 -26.47 -23.80 -7.79
CA GLU A 152 -26.34 -23.75 -9.24
C GLU A 152 -24.91 -23.33 -9.58
N SER A 153 -24.12 -24.30 -10.02
CA SER A 153 -22.79 -24.11 -10.58
C SER A 153 -22.91 -24.09 -12.10
N ASP A 154 -22.73 -22.92 -12.72
CA ASP A 154 -22.61 -22.80 -14.18
C ASP A 154 -21.11 -22.82 -14.55
N SER A 155 -20.71 -23.90 -15.21
CA SER A 155 -19.41 -24.06 -15.86
C SER A 155 -19.50 -23.53 -17.29
N VAL A 156 -18.81 -22.43 -17.59
CA VAL A 156 -18.61 -21.95 -18.96
C VAL A 156 -17.30 -22.51 -19.52
N ASP A 157 -17.43 -23.37 -20.54
CA ASP A 157 -16.31 -23.84 -21.37
C ASP A 157 -15.76 -22.67 -22.18
N PHE A 158 -14.45 -22.44 -22.08
CA PHE A 158 -13.72 -21.46 -22.89
C PHE A 158 -13.00 -22.22 -23.99
N ASP A 159 -13.60 -22.27 -25.18
CA ASP A 159 -12.93 -22.77 -26.38
C ASP A 159 -11.76 -21.86 -26.77
N THR A 160 -10.55 -22.37 -26.57
CA THR A 160 -9.31 -21.82 -27.10
C THR A 160 -9.23 -22.07 -28.59
N VAL A 161 -9.52 -21.04 -29.39
CA VAL A 161 -9.11 -21.02 -30.81
C VAL A 161 -7.69 -20.47 -30.86
N SER A 162 -6.74 -21.40 -30.99
CA SER A 162 -5.39 -21.13 -31.42
C SER A 162 -5.45 -20.82 -32.92
N ASP A 163 -5.09 -19.62 -33.33
CA ASP A 163 -4.76 -19.35 -34.72
C ASP A 163 -3.32 -18.84 -34.79
N SER A 164 -2.51 -19.67 -35.41
CA SER A 164 -1.08 -19.53 -35.60
C SER A 164 -0.85 -18.98 -37.00
N ASP A 165 0.16 -18.12 -37.11
CA ASP A 165 0.92 -17.83 -38.32
C ASP A 165 0.25 -17.00 -39.45
N ASN A 166 0.70 -15.74 -39.56
CA ASN A 166 1.41 -15.37 -40.78
C ASN A 166 2.45 -14.28 -40.50
N LEU A 167 3.70 -14.64 -40.81
CA LEU A 167 4.85 -13.76 -40.94
C LEU A 167 4.67 -12.93 -42.22
N ASP A 168 4.78 -11.61 -42.12
CA ASP A 168 5.02 -10.77 -43.28
C ASP A 168 6.40 -10.13 -43.13
N ASP A 169 7.32 -10.67 -43.93
CA ASP A 169 8.71 -10.26 -44.10
C ASP A 169 8.76 -9.11 -45.10
N GLY A 170 8.85 -7.89 -44.57
CA GLY A 170 9.02 -6.66 -45.35
C GLY A 170 10.41 -6.08 -45.17
N SER A 171 11.44 -6.78 -45.65
CA SER A 171 12.73 -6.17 -45.98
C SER A 171 12.54 -5.26 -47.19
N ASP A 172 12.71 -3.95 -47.02
CA ASP A 172 13.10 -3.08 -48.13
C ASP A 172 14.22 -2.14 -47.68
N SER A 173 15.39 -2.44 -48.20
CA SER A 173 16.63 -1.69 -48.06
C SER A 173 16.76 -0.77 -49.27
N GLU A 174 16.73 0.55 -49.08
CA GLU A 174 17.47 1.45 -49.96
C GLU A 174 18.24 2.50 -49.17
N ASP A 175 19.55 2.28 -49.21
CA ASP A 175 20.63 3.19 -48.88
C ASP A 175 20.82 4.13 -50.07
N VAL A 176 20.60 5.44 -49.88
CA VAL A 176 21.15 6.45 -50.80
C VAL A 176 21.57 7.69 -50.03
N ASN A 177 22.87 7.70 -49.73
CA ASN A 177 23.72 8.86 -49.53
C ASN A 177 23.26 10.10 -50.32
N LYS A 178 23.13 11.24 -49.64
CA LYS A 178 23.23 12.54 -50.30
C LYS A 178 24.06 13.53 -49.48
N LEU A 179 25.35 13.51 -49.79
CA LEU A 179 26.27 14.65 -49.67
C LEU A 179 25.77 15.79 -50.56
N VAL A 180 25.56 16.99 -49.98
CA VAL A 180 26.18 18.28 -50.37
C VAL A 180 26.16 19.17 -49.14
#